data_AF-A0A846R4R2-F1
#
_entry.id   AF-A0A846R4R2-F1
#
_cell.length_a   1.000
_cell.length_b   1.000
_cell.length_c   1.000
_cell.angle_alpha   90.00
_cell.angle_beta   90.00
_cell.angle_gamma   90.00
#
_symmetry.space_group_name_H-M   'P 1'
#
loop_
_entity.id
_entity.type
_entity.pdbx_description
1 polymer ?
#
loop_
_entity_poly.entity_id
_entity_poly.type
_entity_poly.pdbx_seq_one_letter_code
_entity_poly.pdbx_strand_id
1 'polypeptide(L)'
;MFKRLFLILLLFISGCSRENSLNIALDIRPTSLELYGKDIVSTNLYERDIAISSKGDEIIYSLGNYDQTIRSLVIIEKKGKGWTNKKILDFSGKYNDIEPFFSPDGEKLYFSSNRPIYKDSLRNDYNIWVAEKINLKWGNPMPLDSIINSKTDEFYPAVSKHGNLYFTSSRENGIGREDIFISKFVKDTFEAPTVLDANINTAMFEFNAYINPEENLLIFSSFGREDGYGGGDLYYSTKNEHGEWSKSKNMGAIVNSDKLDYCPFIDLPRKNFYFTSNKGHQLNKKITTILEFNEMTKHVLNGMGNIYRIDVEKLNIE
;
A
#
# COMPACT_ATOMS: atom_id res chain seq x y z
N MET A 1 -55.57 -53.72 -11.52
CA MET A 1 -54.67 -52.89 -10.68
C MET A 1 -53.65 -52.21 -11.58
N PHE A 2 -53.89 -50.97 -12.02
CA PHE A 2 -52.90 -50.18 -12.75
C PHE A 2 -52.14 -49.30 -11.76
N LYS A 3 -50.83 -49.56 -11.57
CA LYS A 3 -49.94 -48.71 -10.78
C LYS A 3 -49.58 -47.48 -11.61
N ARG A 4 -49.99 -46.29 -11.17
CA ARG A 4 -49.51 -45.00 -11.71
C ARG A 4 -48.12 -44.72 -11.15
N LEU A 5 -47.14 -44.59 -12.04
CA LEU A 5 -45.78 -44.17 -11.73
C LEU A 5 -45.76 -42.63 -11.71
N PHE A 6 -45.44 -42.02 -10.57
CA PHE A 6 -45.27 -40.57 -10.43
C PHE A 6 -43.84 -40.22 -10.85
N LEU A 7 -43.69 -39.50 -11.96
CA LEU A 7 -42.39 -38.96 -12.41
C LEU A 7 -42.18 -37.60 -11.73
N ILE A 8 -41.27 -37.54 -10.76
CA ILE A 8 -40.87 -36.28 -10.11
C ILE A 8 -39.84 -35.61 -11.02
N LEU A 9 -40.24 -34.49 -11.63
CA LEU A 9 -39.37 -33.65 -12.44
C LEU A 9 -38.52 -32.76 -11.51
N LEU A 10 -37.24 -33.11 -11.33
CA LEU A 10 -36.26 -32.29 -10.60
C LEU A 10 -35.85 -31.10 -11.48
N LEU A 11 -36.43 -29.94 -11.20
CA LEU A 11 -36.01 -28.65 -11.75
C LEU A 11 -34.66 -28.26 -11.12
N PHE A 12 -33.57 -28.46 -11.86
CA PHE A 12 -32.29 -27.82 -11.56
C PHE A 12 -32.41 -26.32 -11.85
N ILE A 13 -32.67 -25.53 -10.81
CA ILE A 13 -32.52 -24.08 -10.86
C ILE A 13 -31.01 -23.80 -10.86
N SER A 14 -30.41 -23.69 -12.04
CA SER A 14 -29.08 -23.13 -12.21
C SER A 14 -29.17 -21.64 -11.89
N GLY A 15 -29.06 -21.31 -10.60
CA GLY A 15 -28.86 -19.93 -10.14
C GLY A 15 -27.51 -19.44 -10.62
N CYS A 16 -27.45 -18.88 -11.82
CA CYS A 16 -26.36 -18.01 -12.23
C CYS A 16 -26.45 -16.77 -11.33
N SER A 17 -25.79 -16.79 -10.17
CA SER A 17 -25.44 -15.56 -9.49
C SER A 17 -24.58 -14.75 -10.46
N ARG A 18 -25.13 -13.67 -11.02
CA ARG A 18 -24.29 -12.64 -11.63
C ARG A 18 -23.40 -12.12 -10.50
N GLU A 19 -22.17 -12.62 -10.42
CA GLU A 19 -21.12 -11.93 -9.67
C GLU A 19 -21.05 -10.54 -10.30
N ASN A 20 -21.50 -9.50 -9.57
CA ASN A 20 -21.34 -8.11 -10.01
C ASN A 20 -19.84 -7.85 -10.14
N SER A 21 -19.35 -7.74 -11.36
CA SER A 21 -17.95 -7.40 -11.63
C SER A 21 -17.72 -5.93 -11.33
N LEU A 22 -16.67 -5.62 -10.57
CA LEU A 22 -16.26 -4.24 -10.33
C LEU A 22 -15.63 -3.66 -11.61
N ASN A 23 -15.82 -2.37 -11.82
CA ASN A 23 -15.19 -1.63 -12.92
C ASN A 23 -14.07 -0.75 -12.36
N ILE A 24 -12.82 -1.22 -12.48
CA ILE A 24 -11.62 -0.50 -12.05
C ILE A 24 -10.82 -0.12 -13.29
N ALA A 25 -10.61 1.18 -13.45
CA ALA A 25 -9.97 1.80 -14.60
C ALA A 25 -8.44 1.81 -14.47
N LEU A 26 -7.82 0.66 -14.22
CA LEU A 26 -6.39 0.55 -13.91
C LEU A 26 -5.49 1.10 -15.05
N ASP A 27 -5.88 0.89 -16.31
CA ASP A 27 -5.12 1.30 -17.50
C ASP A 27 -5.37 2.78 -17.92
N ILE A 28 -6.19 3.53 -17.17
CA ILE A 28 -6.41 4.97 -17.41
C ILE A 28 -5.34 5.78 -16.68
N ARG A 29 -4.80 6.78 -17.38
CA ARG A 29 -3.84 7.76 -16.87
C ARG A 29 -4.51 9.13 -16.70
N PRO A 30 -4.86 9.53 -15.48
CA PRO A 30 -5.55 10.79 -15.26
C PRO A 30 -4.56 11.97 -15.37
N THR A 31 -4.99 13.03 -16.05
CA THR A 31 -4.18 14.23 -16.29
C THR A 31 -4.13 15.19 -15.11
N SER A 32 -5.00 14.96 -14.12
CA SER A 32 -5.07 15.67 -12.85
C SER A 32 -5.24 14.66 -11.72
N LEU A 33 -4.90 15.06 -10.50
CA LEU A 33 -5.09 14.23 -9.33
C LEU A 33 -6.55 13.84 -9.14
N GLU A 34 -6.82 12.54 -8.99
CA GLU A 34 -8.16 12.02 -8.74
C GLU A 34 -8.17 10.94 -7.65
N LEU A 35 -9.34 10.71 -7.06
CA LEU A 35 -9.55 9.62 -6.13
C LEU A 35 -9.53 8.29 -6.89
N TYR A 36 -8.73 7.33 -6.45
CA TYR A 36 -8.66 6.03 -7.09
C TYR A 36 -9.80 5.13 -6.62
N GLY A 37 -10.58 4.64 -7.59
CA GLY A 37 -11.65 3.67 -7.35
C GLY A 37 -12.68 4.16 -6.34
N LYS A 38 -13.21 5.37 -6.49
CA LYS A 38 -14.25 5.91 -5.60
C LYS A 38 -15.39 4.90 -5.37
N ASP A 39 -15.75 4.71 -4.11
CA ASP A 39 -16.77 3.76 -3.60
C ASP A 39 -16.44 2.27 -3.85
N ILE A 40 -15.26 1.99 -4.42
CA ILE A 40 -14.73 0.65 -4.65
C ILE A 40 -13.49 0.43 -3.79
N VAL A 41 -12.38 1.08 -4.11
CA VAL A 41 -11.14 1.08 -3.34
C VAL A 41 -11.26 2.14 -2.25
N SER A 42 -11.31 3.42 -2.62
CA SER A 42 -11.49 4.51 -1.65
C SER A 42 -12.94 4.57 -1.18
N THR A 43 -13.18 4.37 0.11
CA THR A 43 -14.50 4.40 0.75
C THR A 43 -14.48 5.31 1.98
N ASN A 44 -15.47 5.18 2.86
CA ASN A 44 -15.52 5.92 4.13
C ASN A 44 -14.67 5.29 5.24
N LEU A 45 -14.06 4.14 4.98
CA LEU A 45 -13.09 3.50 5.88
C LEU A 45 -11.70 4.09 5.65
N TYR A 46 -10.69 3.45 6.26
CA TYR A 46 -9.32 3.93 6.20
C TYR A 46 -8.54 3.09 5.17
N GLU A 47 -8.53 3.49 3.91
CA GLU A 47 -7.72 2.83 2.88
C GLU A 47 -6.38 3.51 2.70
N ARG A 48 -5.31 2.72 2.77
CA ARG A 48 -3.94 3.21 2.60
C ARG A 48 -3.07 2.15 1.94
N ASP A 49 -1.92 2.60 1.43
CA ASP A 49 -0.97 1.76 0.70
C ASP A 49 -1.59 1.13 -0.55
N ILE A 50 -0.80 0.84 -1.58
CA ILE A 50 -1.31 0.05 -2.71
C ILE A 50 -0.16 -0.67 -3.38
N ALA A 51 -0.41 -1.91 -3.76
CA ALA A 51 0.45 -2.74 -4.57
C ALA A 51 -0.34 -3.25 -5.76
N ILE A 52 0.20 -3.07 -6.96
CA ILE A 52 -0.38 -3.58 -8.20
C ILE A 52 0.62 -4.59 -8.77
N SER A 53 0.14 -5.79 -9.13
CA SER A 53 1.02 -6.80 -9.75
C SER A 53 1.58 -6.26 -11.07
N SER A 54 2.77 -6.71 -11.47
CA SER A 54 3.39 -6.30 -12.75
C SER A 54 2.50 -6.60 -13.96
N LYS A 55 1.70 -7.67 -13.88
CA LYS A 55 0.67 -8.04 -14.87
C LYS A 55 -0.58 -7.14 -14.78
N GLY A 56 -0.79 -6.46 -13.66
CA GLY A 56 -1.98 -5.69 -13.27
C GLY A 56 -3.26 -6.49 -13.38
N ASP A 57 -3.17 -7.70 -12.88
CA ASP A 57 -4.28 -8.61 -12.63
C ASP A 57 -4.61 -8.72 -11.14
N GLU A 58 -3.80 -8.13 -10.25
CA GLU A 58 -4.06 -8.05 -8.81
C GLU A 58 -3.81 -6.64 -8.30
N ILE A 59 -4.72 -6.17 -7.44
CA ILE A 59 -4.58 -4.95 -6.65
C ILE A 59 -4.70 -5.36 -5.19
N ILE A 60 -3.70 -5.01 -4.37
CA ILE A 60 -3.69 -5.27 -2.94
C ILE A 60 -3.47 -3.94 -2.22
N TYR A 61 -4.25 -3.66 -1.18
CA TYR A 61 -4.14 -2.44 -0.38
C TYR A 61 -4.47 -2.71 1.09
N SER A 62 -4.06 -1.81 1.99
CA SER A 62 -4.37 -1.91 3.41
C SER A 62 -5.72 -1.25 3.71
N LEU A 63 -6.55 -1.92 4.49
CA LEU A 63 -7.83 -1.42 4.97
C LEU A 63 -7.85 -1.40 6.49
N GLY A 64 -8.11 -0.23 7.07
CA GLY A 64 -8.30 -0.01 8.50
C GLY A 64 -9.75 0.32 8.87
N ASN A 65 -10.13 -0.01 10.11
CA ASN A 65 -11.28 0.64 10.75
C ASN A 65 -10.95 2.09 11.16
N TYR A 66 -11.95 2.82 11.66
CA TYR A 66 -11.83 4.27 11.92
C TYR A 66 -10.70 4.66 12.88
N ASP A 67 -10.43 3.86 13.90
CA ASP A 67 -9.33 4.08 14.85
C ASP A 67 -8.06 3.29 14.52
N GLN A 68 -8.05 2.61 13.37
CA GLN A 68 -6.94 1.79 12.86
C GLN A 68 -6.45 0.68 13.81
N THR A 69 -7.28 0.27 14.78
CA THR A 69 -6.99 -0.86 15.66
C THR A 69 -7.06 -2.21 14.95
N ILE A 70 -7.79 -2.28 13.84
CA ILE A 70 -7.91 -3.43 12.95
C ILE A 70 -7.45 -3.00 11.57
N ARG A 71 -6.40 -3.63 11.06
CA ARG A 71 -5.85 -3.39 9.71
C ARG A 71 -5.67 -4.71 8.98
N SER A 72 -6.07 -4.76 7.72
CA SER A 72 -6.01 -5.99 6.92
C SER A 72 -5.66 -5.69 5.48
N LEU A 73 -5.03 -6.66 4.82
CA LEU A 73 -4.77 -6.59 3.40
C LEU A 73 -6.00 -7.06 2.62
N VAL A 74 -6.46 -6.22 1.69
CA VAL A 74 -7.59 -6.48 0.81
C VAL A 74 -7.06 -6.73 -0.60
N ILE A 75 -7.58 -7.76 -1.27
CA ILE A 75 -7.26 -8.09 -2.66
C ILE A 75 -8.48 -7.87 -3.58
N ILE A 76 -8.19 -7.40 -4.80
CA ILE A 76 -9.10 -7.36 -5.94
C ILE A 76 -8.38 -7.96 -7.14
N GLU A 77 -9.01 -8.89 -7.84
CA GLU A 77 -8.40 -9.67 -8.92
C GLU A 77 -9.12 -9.43 -10.25
N LYS A 78 -8.38 -9.38 -11.35
CA LYS A 78 -8.93 -9.25 -12.70
C LYS A 78 -9.51 -10.58 -13.16
N LYS A 79 -10.78 -10.59 -13.55
CA LYS A 79 -11.50 -11.77 -14.05
C LYS A 79 -12.18 -11.44 -15.38
N GLY A 80 -11.56 -11.88 -16.47
CA GLY A 80 -12.00 -11.53 -17.82
C GLY A 80 -11.83 -10.03 -18.09
N LYS A 81 -12.93 -9.34 -18.42
CA LYS A 81 -12.94 -7.88 -18.67
C LYS A 81 -13.23 -7.04 -17.41
N GLY A 82 -13.56 -7.66 -16.29
CA GLY A 82 -13.91 -6.98 -15.05
C GLY A 82 -13.02 -7.41 -13.89
N TRP A 83 -13.39 -6.95 -12.70
CA TRP A 83 -12.68 -7.26 -11.46
C TRP A 83 -13.60 -8.02 -10.49
N THR A 84 -13.02 -8.87 -9.65
CA THR A 84 -13.73 -9.57 -8.57
C THR A 84 -14.23 -8.57 -7.52
N ASN A 85 -15.13 -9.00 -6.63
CA ASN A 85 -15.42 -8.23 -5.42
C ASN A 85 -14.21 -8.23 -4.48
N LYS A 86 -14.10 -7.18 -3.65
CA LYS A 86 -13.09 -7.05 -2.59
C LYS A 86 -13.14 -8.24 -1.63
N LYS A 87 -11.98 -8.75 -1.25
CA LYS A 87 -11.83 -9.79 -0.22
C LYS A 87 -10.64 -9.48 0.67
N ILE A 88 -10.72 -9.80 1.95
CA ILE A 88 -9.53 -9.85 2.81
C ILE A 88 -8.69 -11.04 2.33
N LEU A 89 -7.37 -10.86 2.22
CA LEU A 89 -6.46 -11.96 1.89
C LEU A 89 -6.61 -13.09 2.92
N ASP A 90 -6.59 -14.34 2.48
CA ASP A 90 -6.87 -15.51 3.34
C ASP A 90 -5.96 -15.58 4.58
N PHE A 91 -4.73 -15.06 4.49
CA PHE A 91 -3.79 -15.02 5.61
C PHE A 91 -3.95 -13.78 6.51
N SER A 92 -4.74 -12.78 6.14
CA SER A 92 -4.92 -11.50 6.84
C SER A 92 -6.23 -11.44 7.66
N GLY A 93 -6.39 -10.42 8.51
CA GLY A 93 -7.59 -10.21 9.33
C GLY A 93 -7.50 -10.69 10.78
N LYS A 94 -6.41 -11.35 11.17
CA LYS A 94 -6.14 -11.73 12.56
C LYS A 94 -5.14 -10.80 13.25
N TYR A 95 -4.19 -10.28 12.49
CA TYR A 95 -3.14 -9.37 12.92
C TYR A 95 -3.26 -8.09 12.09
N ASN A 96 -2.57 -7.03 12.52
CA ASN A 96 -2.49 -5.83 11.71
C ASN A 96 -1.49 -6.06 10.60
N ASP A 97 -2.00 -6.22 9.38
CA ASP A 97 -1.19 -6.38 8.17
C ASP A 97 -1.38 -5.19 7.27
N ILE A 98 -0.28 -4.59 6.85
CA ILE A 98 -0.25 -3.34 6.09
C ILE A 98 0.89 -3.33 5.07
N GLU A 99 0.88 -2.32 4.19
CA GLU A 99 2.02 -1.94 3.35
C GLU A 99 2.46 -3.07 2.42
N PRO A 100 1.54 -3.60 1.60
CA PRO A 100 1.86 -4.66 0.65
C PRO A 100 2.83 -4.15 -0.41
N PHE A 101 3.71 -5.03 -0.89
CA PHE A 101 4.61 -4.76 -2.01
C PHE A 101 4.94 -6.05 -2.75
N PHE A 102 4.74 -6.06 -4.06
CA PHE A 102 5.06 -7.22 -4.90
C PHE A 102 6.56 -7.32 -5.16
N SER A 103 7.10 -8.55 -5.16
CA SER A 103 8.37 -8.78 -5.85
C SER A 103 8.25 -8.44 -7.34
N PRO A 104 9.36 -8.11 -8.03
CA PRO A 104 9.34 -7.77 -9.45
C PRO A 104 8.68 -8.81 -10.36
N ASP A 105 8.83 -10.10 -10.04
CA ASP A 105 8.21 -11.22 -10.76
C ASP A 105 6.73 -11.43 -10.41
N GLY A 106 6.23 -10.81 -9.34
CA GLY A 106 4.86 -10.95 -8.83
C GLY A 106 4.58 -12.27 -8.10
N GLU A 107 5.62 -13.05 -7.80
CA GLU A 107 5.50 -14.36 -7.13
C GLU A 107 5.59 -14.26 -5.61
N LYS A 108 6.05 -13.12 -5.07
CA LYS A 108 6.09 -12.82 -3.63
C LYS A 108 5.35 -11.53 -3.32
N LEU A 109 4.76 -11.49 -2.13
CA LEU A 109 4.18 -10.30 -1.52
C LEU A 109 4.87 -10.04 -0.20
N TYR A 110 5.62 -8.94 -0.12
CA TYR A 110 6.18 -8.41 1.10
C TYR A 110 5.15 -7.50 1.77
N PHE A 111 5.10 -7.49 3.10
CA PHE A 111 4.19 -6.63 3.85
C PHE A 111 4.68 -6.49 5.30
N SER A 112 4.23 -5.45 6.00
CA SER A 112 4.51 -5.27 7.42
C SER A 112 3.39 -5.85 8.29
N SER A 113 3.76 -6.52 9.38
CA SER A 113 2.80 -7.19 10.27
C SER A 113 3.28 -7.29 11.70
N ASN A 114 2.34 -7.16 12.65
CA ASN A 114 2.57 -7.37 14.07
C ASN A 114 2.30 -8.81 14.55
N ARG A 115 2.31 -9.78 13.61
CA ARG A 115 2.28 -11.21 13.92
C ARG A 115 3.46 -11.59 14.83
N PRO A 116 3.26 -12.45 15.84
CA PRO A 116 4.36 -12.99 16.64
C PRO A 116 5.41 -13.69 15.78
N ILE A 117 6.68 -13.42 16.03
CA ILE A 117 7.83 -14.04 15.36
C ILE A 117 8.70 -14.80 16.36
N TYR A 118 9.54 -15.71 15.86
CA TYR A 118 10.60 -16.40 16.62
C TYR A 118 10.16 -17.05 17.93
N LYS A 119 8.89 -17.49 18.02
CA LYS A 119 8.25 -18.04 19.24
C LYS A 119 8.22 -17.06 20.41
N ASP A 120 8.39 -15.77 20.16
CA ASP A 120 8.23 -14.70 21.13
C ASP A 120 6.83 -14.08 20.97
N SER A 121 5.89 -14.53 21.80
CA SER A 121 4.53 -14.01 21.79
C SER A 121 4.36 -12.68 22.53
N LEU A 122 5.43 -12.14 23.13
CA LEU A 122 5.39 -10.87 23.84
C LEU A 122 5.67 -9.68 22.93
N ARG A 123 6.25 -9.95 21.75
CA ARG A 123 6.48 -8.96 20.71
C ARG A 123 5.19 -8.58 19.99
N ASN A 124 4.96 -7.28 19.87
CA ASN A 124 3.84 -6.67 19.16
C ASN A 124 4.28 -5.56 18.20
N ASP A 125 5.59 -5.43 18.00
CA ASP A 125 6.22 -4.59 17.00
C ASP A 125 5.95 -5.12 15.58
N TYR A 126 6.08 -4.24 14.60
CA TYR A 126 5.91 -4.53 13.19
C TYR A 126 7.17 -5.11 12.59
N ASN A 127 7.01 -6.20 11.85
CA ASN A 127 8.08 -6.90 11.18
C ASN A 127 7.73 -7.09 9.71
N ILE A 128 8.74 -7.27 8.86
CA ILE A 128 8.54 -7.56 7.44
C ILE A 128 8.32 -9.07 7.26
N TRP A 129 7.21 -9.40 6.63
CA TRP A 129 6.79 -10.75 6.26
C TRP A 129 6.73 -10.88 4.74
N VAL A 130 6.87 -12.12 4.27
CA VAL A 130 6.75 -12.47 2.86
C VAL A 130 5.77 -13.64 2.69
N ALA A 131 4.83 -13.51 1.76
CA ALA A 131 3.97 -14.60 1.30
C ALA A 131 4.36 -14.97 -0.13
N GLU A 132 4.55 -16.25 -0.41
CA GLU A 132 4.85 -16.75 -1.76
C GLU A 132 3.58 -17.28 -2.43
N LYS A 133 3.46 -17.08 -3.74
CA LYS A 133 2.36 -17.59 -4.53
C LYS A 133 2.61 -19.06 -4.89
N ILE A 134 1.69 -19.94 -4.51
CA ILE A 134 1.75 -21.39 -4.75
C ILE A 134 0.46 -21.79 -5.47
N ASN A 135 0.58 -22.30 -6.69
CA ASN A 135 -0.57 -22.68 -7.53
C ASN A 135 -1.61 -21.55 -7.69
N LEU A 136 -1.13 -20.33 -7.99
CA LEU A 136 -1.95 -19.11 -8.16
C LEU A 136 -2.67 -18.63 -6.88
N LYS A 137 -2.24 -19.09 -5.70
CA LYS A 137 -2.78 -18.64 -4.41
C LYS A 137 -1.67 -18.19 -3.49
N TRP A 138 -1.94 -17.17 -2.69
CA TRP A 138 -1.00 -16.77 -1.65
C TRP A 138 -0.88 -17.84 -0.57
N GLY A 139 0.36 -18.27 -0.31
CA GLY A 139 0.68 -19.21 0.76
C GLY A 139 0.67 -18.56 2.14
N ASN A 140 1.03 -19.36 3.16
CA ASN A 140 1.20 -18.85 4.51
C ASN A 140 2.43 -17.94 4.57
N PRO A 141 2.31 -16.71 5.12
CA PRO A 141 3.45 -15.81 5.25
C PRO A 141 4.52 -16.35 6.19
N MET A 142 5.78 -16.00 5.91
CA MET A 142 6.93 -16.22 6.77
C MET A 142 7.60 -14.88 7.10
N PRO A 143 8.12 -14.67 8.33
CA PRO A 143 8.85 -13.46 8.62
C PRO A 143 10.22 -13.52 7.93
N LEU A 144 10.73 -12.36 7.52
CA LEU A 144 12.16 -12.26 7.20
C LEU A 144 13.00 -12.56 8.44
N ASP A 145 14.27 -12.82 8.23
CA ASP A 145 15.26 -13.14 9.26
C ASP A 145 15.62 -11.92 10.13
N SER A 146 16.28 -12.20 11.26
CA SER A 146 16.56 -11.20 12.29
C SER A 146 17.60 -10.16 11.89
N ILE A 147 18.21 -10.32 10.71
CA ILE A 147 19.07 -9.30 10.11
C ILE A 147 18.24 -8.12 9.60
N ILE A 148 17.00 -8.40 9.14
CA ILE A 148 16.01 -7.40 8.76
C ILE A 148 15.14 -7.04 9.95
N ASN A 149 14.48 -8.05 10.54
CA ASN A 149 13.49 -7.87 11.59
C ASN A 149 14.16 -7.69 12.96
N SER A 150 14.19 -6.44 13.45
CA SER A 150 15.01 -6.05 14.59
C SER A 150 14.24 -6.23 15.92
N LYS A 151 14.31 -5.30 16.86
CA LYS A 151 13.39 -5.16 18.01
C LYS A 151 12.60 -3.85 17.98
N THR A 152 12.84 -3.02 16.97
CA THR A 152 12.01 -1.86 16.63
C THR A 152 10.98 -2.27 15.59
N ASP A 153 10.17 -1.31 15.15
CA ASP A 153 9.28 -1.53 14.02
C ASP A 153 10.03 -1.46 12.67
N GLU A 154 9.61 -2.31 11.73
CA GLU A 154 10.00 -2.29 10.32
C GLU A 154 8.77 -2.12 9.42
N PHE A 155 8.78 -1.06 8.62
CA PHE A 155 7.66 -0.64 7.79
C PHE A 155 8.02 -0.51 6.32
N TYR A 156 6.98 -0.55 5.50
CA TYR A 156 6.95 -0.23 4.07
C TYR A 156 8.04 -0.91 3.25
N PRO A 157 8.05 -2.26 3.21
CA PRO A 157 9.02 -2.97 2.41
C PRO A 157 8.83 -2.63 0.93
N ALA A 158 9.91 -2.28 0.25
CA ALA A 158 9.94 -2.09 -1.20
C ALA A 158 11.14 -2.84 -1.78
N VAL A 159 10.90 -3.64 -2.82
CA VAL A 159 11.90 -4.54 -3.40
C VAL A 159 12.20 -4.15 -4.83
N SER A 160 13.49 -3.94 -5.14
CA SER A 160 13.93 -3.60 -6.49
C SER A 160 14.06 -4.83 -7.40
N LYS A 161 14.35 -4.62 -8.70
CA LYS A 161 14.65 -5.74 -9.62
C LYS A 161 15.90 -6.52 -9.24
N HIS A 162 16.77 -5.92 -8.43
CA HIS A 162 17.99 -6.55 -7.91
C HIS A 162 17.72 -7.40 -6.66
N GLY A 163 16.48 -7.39 -6.15
CA GLY A 163 16.09 -8.08 -4.92
C GLY A 163 16.45 -7.29 -3.65
N ASN A 164 17.10 -6.13 -3.77
CA ASN A 164 17.43 -5.31 -2.60
C ASN A 164 16.13 -4.80 -1.95
N LEU A 165 16.12 -4.82 -0.63
CA LEU A 165 14.99 -4.40 0.19
C LEU A 165 15.25 -3.00 0.75
N TYR A 166 14.31 -2.11 0.49
CA TYR A 166 14.21 -0.79 1.11
C TYR A 166 13.06 -0.82 2.11
N PHE A 167 13.25 -0.23 3.28
CA PHE A 167 12.24 -0.19 4.34
C PHE A 167 12.54 0.93 5.32
N THR A 168 11.59 1.26 6.19
CA THR A 168 11.76 2.31 7.21
C THR A 168 11.75 1.73 8.61
N SER A 169 12.53 2.33 9.51
CA SER A 169 12.75 1.81 10.87
C SER A 169 13.34 2.89 11.77
N SER A 170 13.10 2.77 13.09
CA SER A 170 13.66 3.63 14.14
C SER A 170 14.85 2.98 14.87
N ARG A 171 15.52 2.03 14.22
CA ARG A 171 16.71 1.33 14.74
C ARG A 171 17.88 2.28 15.02
N GLU A 172 18.74 1.89 15.96
CA GLU A 172 19.81 2.73 16.54
C GLU A 172 20.83 3.28 15.53
N ASN A 173 21.02 2.63 14.38
CA ASN A 173 21.96 3.05 13.33
C ASN A 173 21.35 3.97 12.25
N GLY A 174 20.25 4.65 12.59
CA GLY A 174 19.62 5.70 11.80
C GLY A 174 20.30 7.08 11.92
N ILE A 175 19.77 8.05 11.18
CA ILE A 175 20.17 9.48 11.24
C ILE A 175 19.16 10.28 12.08
N GLY A 176 17.87 9.97 11.93
CA GLY A 176 16.75 10.74 12.46
C GLY A 176 15.92 10.02 13.51
N ARG A 177 14.61 10.24 13.45
CA ARG A 177 13.61 9.61 14.33
C ARG A 177 13.11 8.30 13.75
N GLU A 178 12.91 8.27 12.45
CA GLU A 178 12.68 7.10 11.62
C GLU A 178 13.40 7.36 10.30
N ASP A 179 14.10 6.34 9.79
CA ASP A 179 14.95 6.49 8.63
C ASP A 179 14.69 5.41 7.60
N ILE A 180 15.07 5.70 6.35
CA ILE A 180 15.05 4.76 5.24
C ILE A 180 16.36 3.98 5.22
N PHE A 181 16.24 2.66 5.25
CA PHE A 181 17.33 1.71 5.16
C PHE A 181 17.29 0.93 3.84
N ILE A 182 18.44 0.44 3.43
CA ILE A 182 18.59 -0.55 2.36
C ILE A 182 19.31 -1.79 2.91
N SER A 183 18.79 -2.97 2.59
CA SER A 183 19.50 -4.24 2.69
C SER A 183 19.70 -4.83 1.30
N LYS A 184 20.96 -5.16 0.99
CA LYS A 184 21.29 -5.78 -0.29
C LYS A 184 20.96 -7.27 -0.27
N PHE A 185 20.47 -7.79 -1.39
CA PHE A 185 20.21 -9.21 -1.56
C PHE A 185 21.36 -9.86 -2.32
N VAL A 186 22.15 -10.69 -1.63
CA VAL A 186 23.39 -11.27 -2.15
C VAL A 186 23.44 -12.75 -1.77
N LYS A 187 23.64 -13.65 -2.76
CA LYS A 187 23.73 -15.11 -2.53
C LYS A 187 22.54 -15.66 -1.73
N ASP A 188 21.33 -15.31 -2.15
CA ASP A 188 20.06 -15.78 -1.58
C ASP A 188 19.79 -15.34 -0.12
N THR A 189 20.49 -14.32 0.37
CA THR A 189 20.26 -13.75 1.70
C THR A 189 20.35 -12.22 1.68
N PHE A 190 19.70 -11.59 2.66
CA PHE A 190 19.82 -10.17 2.93
C PHE A 190 21.08 -9.87 3.73
N GLU A 191 21.81 -8.83 3.35
CA GLU A 191 22.92 -8.30 4.14
C GLU A 191 22.41 -7.41 5.28
N ALA A 192 23.30 -7.08 6.23
CA ALA A 192 22.97 -6.14 7.29
C ALA A 192 22.53 -4.80 6.69
N PRO A 193 21.37 -4.25 7.08
CA PRO A 193 20.85 -3.03 6.49
C PRO A 193 21.70 -1.81 6.85
N THR A 194 21.88 -0.95 5.86
CA THR A 194 22.57 0.33 5.99
C THR A 194 21.59 1.47 5.78
N VAL A 195 21.69 2.52 6.58
CA VAL A 195 20.89 3.73 6.42
C VAL A 195 21.25 4.44 5.11
N LEU A 196 20.26 5.01 4.42
CA LEU A 196 20.53 5.90 3.29
C LEU A 196 21.10 7.24 3.78
N ASP A 197 21.83 7.93 2.92
CA ASP A 197 22.59 9.11 3.31
C ASP A 197 21.71 10.34 3.65
N ALA A 198 22.36 11.43 4.08
CA ALA A 198 21.73 12.67 4.50
C ALA A 198 21.11 13.51 3.34
N ASN A 199 21.25 13.06 2.09
CA ASN A 199 20.46 13.62 0.99
C ASN A 199 19.00 13.16 1.06
N ILE A 200 18.75 12.01 1.68
CA ILE A 200 17.43 11.41 1.86
C ILE A 200 16.96 11.62 3.30
N ASN A 201 17.67 11.02 4.25
CA ASN A 201 17.32 11.01 5.67
C ASN A 201 17.76 12.32 6.36
N THR A 202 16.99 12.77 7.34
CA THR A 202 17.26 13.98 8.13
C THR A 202 17.14 13.68 9.61
N ALA A 203 17.18 14.70 10.46
CA ALA A 203 16.90 14.55 11.89
C ALA A 203 15.41 14.27 12.20
N MET A 204 14.55 14.29 11.17
CA MET A 204 13.09 14.20 11.29
C MET A 204 12.61 12.75 11.08
N PHE A 205 11.35 12.57 10.67
CA PHE A 205 10.78 11.26 10.37
C PHE A 205 10.76 11.07 8.86
N GLU A 206 11.52 10.10 8.34
CA GLU A 206 11.44 9.63 6.96
C GLU A 206 10.83 8.22 6.92
N PHE A 207 9.65 8.09 6.33
CA PHE A 207 8.82 6.88 6.41
C PHE A 207 8.15 6.56 5.06
N ASN A 208 7.65 5.34 4.90
CA ASN A 208 6.98 4.86 3.68
C ASN A 208 7.74 5.15 2.38
N ALA A 209 8.80 4.39 2.12
CA ALA A 209 9.71 4.60 1.00
C ALA A 209 9.46 3.63 -0.18
N TYR A 210 9.05 4.17 -1.32
CA TYR A 210 9.02 3.47 -2.60
C TYR A 210 10.36 3.62 -3.33
N ILE A 211 10.92 2.50 -3.77
CA ILE A 211 12.05 2.45 -4.70
C ILE A 211 11.56 1.92 -6.05
N ASN A 212 11.98 2.56 -7.15
CA ASN A 212 11.69 2.02 -8.47
C ASN A 212 12.58 0.78 -8.76
N PRO A 213 12.21 -0.07 -9.74
CA PRO A 213 12.94 -1.31 -10.01
C PRO A 213 14.42 -1.12 -10.33
N GLU A 214 14.79 0.00 -10.95
CA GLU A 214 16.17 0.36 -11.34
C GLU A 214 16.99 1.02 -10.20
N GLU A 215 16.38 1.23 -9.03
CA GLU A 215 16.98 1.89 -7.87
C GLU A 215 17.53 3.30 -8.12
N ASN A 216 16.96 4.02 -9.08
CA ASN A 216 17.36 5.38 -9.44
C ASN A 216 16.32 6.46 -9.15
N LEU A 217 15.14 6.08 -8.64
CA LEU A 217 14.12 6.98 -8.12
C LEU A 217 13.59 6.45 -6.79
N LEU A 218 13.76 7.24 -5.74
CA LEU A 218 13.15 7.02 -4.43
C LEU A 218 12.05 8.07 -4.23
N ILE A 219 10.87 7.63 -3.80
CA ILE A 219 9.79 8.50 -3.33
C ILE A 219 9.43 8.07 -1.93
N PHE A 220 9.36 9.00 -0.99
CA PHE A 220 9.13 8.70 0.42
C PHE A 220 8.32 9.79 1.10
N SER A 221 7.80 9.48 2.28
CA SER A 221 7.06 10.42 3.12
C SER A 221 7.99 10.99 4.19
N SER A 222 7.81 12.25 4.56
CA SER A 222 8.52 12.82 5.70
C SER A 222 7.66 13.79 6.50
N PHE A 223 7.84 13.78 7.82
CA PHE A 223 7.15 14.66 8.75
C PHE A 223 8.14 15.50 9.54
N GLY A 224 7.97 16.83 9.50
CA GLY A 224 8.74 17.78 10.29
C GLY A 224 9.85 18.53 9.55
N ARG A 225 10.02 18.31 8.24
CA ARG A 225 10.93 19.12 7.41
C ARG A 225 10.39 20.54 7.22
N GLU A 226 11.29 21.51 7.16
CA GLU A 226 10.95 22.94 7.09
C GLU A 226 10.17 23.33 5.82
N ASP A 227 10.35 22.58 4.72
CA ASP A 227 9.71 22.77 3.43
C ASP A 227 8.41 21.95 3.24
N GLY A 228 7.90 21.32 4.31
CA GLY A 228 6.65 20.55 4.29
C GLY A 228 5.38 21.42 4.31
N TYR A 229 4.26 20.85 3.83
CA TYR A 229 2.93 21.48 3.85
C TYR A 229 2.14 21.13 5.11
N GLY A 230 2.44 20.01 5.78
CA GLY A 230 1.80 19.58 7.02
C GLY A 230 1.62 18.07 7.10
N GLY A 231 1.31 17.53 8.30
CA GLY A 231 0.85 16.14 8.53
C GLY A 231 1.77 14.97 8.13
N GLY A 232 2.72 15.16 7.23
CA GLY A 232 3.52 14.19 6.50
C GLY A 232 3.40 14.49 5.00
N ASP A 233 4.53 14.70 4.34
CA ASP A 233 4.61 15.14 2.95
C ASP A 233 5.43 14.16 2.11
N LEU A 234 5.11 14.04 0.82
CA LEU A 234 5.89 13.25 -0.12
C LEU A 234 7.09 14.03 -0.70
N TYR A 235 8.23 13.37 -0.73
CA TYR A 235 9.51 13.83 -1.27
C TYR A 235 10.03 12.82 -2.28
N TYR A 236 10.91 13.26 -3.18
CA TYR A 236 11.64 12.38 -4.08
C TYR A 236 13.13 12.68 -4.11
N SER A 237 13.93 11.67 -4.46
CA SER A 237 15.36 11.79 -4.75
C SER A 237 15.71 10.90 -5.95
N THR A 238 16.62 11.37 -6.80
CA THR A 238 17.11 10.63 -7.98
C THR A 238 18.55 10.20 -7.75
N LYS A 239 18.93 9.02 -8.24
CA LYS A 239 20.29 8.50 -8.14
C LYS A 239 21.03 8.73 -9.46
N ASN A 240 22.22 9.32 -9.40
CA ASN A 240 23.05 9.54 -10.57
C ASN A 240 23.78 8.25 -11.02
N GLU A 241 24.50 8.33 -12.14
CA GLU A 241 25.26 7.19 -12.70
C GLU A 241 26.40 6.70 -11.80
N HIS A 242 26.85 7.52 -10.83
CA HIS A 242 27.86 7.15 -9.84
C HIS A 242 27.25 6.49 -8.59
N GLY A 243 25.93 6.35 -8.54
CA GLY A 243 25.22 5.73 -7.43
C GLY A 243 24.89 6.68 -6.28
N GLU A 244 25.06 7.99 -6.48
CA GLU A 244 24.85 9.01 -5.46
C GLU A 244 23.43 9.57 -5.55
N TRP A 245 22.75 9.68 -4.41
CA TRP A 245 21.43 10.28 -4.32
C TRP A 245 21.49 11.81 -4.36
N SER A 246 20.59 12.43 -5.12
CA SER A 246 20.38 13.88 -5.09
C SER A 246 19.78 14.31 -3.75
N LYS A 247 19.99 15.56 -3.34
CA LYS A 247 19.23 16.13 -2.22
C LYS A 247 17.73 15.99 -2.52
N SER A 248 16.98 15.37 -1.60
CA SER A 248 15.56 15.12 -1.80
C SER A 248 14.78 16.43 -1.93
N LYS A 249 13.79 16.46 -2.82
CA LYS A 249 12.90 17.61 -3.06
C LYS A 249 11.46 17.27 -2.67
N ASN A 250 10.75 18.22 -2.07
CA ASN A 250 9.31 18.09 -1.83
C ASN A 250 8.54 17.99 -3.16
N MET A 251 7.53 17.12 -3.25
CA MET A 251 6.73 16.90 -4.47
C MET A 251 5.69 18.00 -4.77
N GLY A 252 5.58 19.01 -3.90
CA GLY A 252 4.77 20.20 -4.10
C GLY A 252 3.27 19.99 -3.93
N ALA A 253 2.52 21.10 -4.03
CA ALA A 253 1.10 21.18 -3.70
C ALA A 253 0.14 20.43 -4.66
N ILE A 254 0.64 19.84 -5.75
CA ILE A 254 -0.18 18.92 -6.57
C ILE A 254 -0.43 17.64 -5.79
N VAL A 255 0.59 17.13 -5.11
CA VAL A 255 0.57 15.87 -4.38
C VAL A 255 0.29 16.13 -2.90
N ASN A 256 1.04 17.05 -2.30
CA ASN A 256 1.00 17.33 -0.87
C ASN A 256 -0.11 18.33 -0.49
N SER A 257 -0.57 18.22 0.75
CA SER A 257 -1.64 18.99 1.37
C SER A 257 -1.27 19.40 2.80
N ASP A 258 -2.19 20.06 3.52
CA ASP A 258 -2.01 20.39 4.94
C ASP A 258 -2.26 19.19 5.88
N LYS A 259 -2.50 18.00 5.34
CA LYS A 259 -2.80 16.73 6.04
C LYS A 259 -1.67 15.73 5.82
N LEU A 260 -1.85 14.51 6.33
CA LEU A 260 -0.91 13.41 6.08
C LEU A 260 -1.08 12.90 4.64
N ASP A 261 -0.03 13.06 3.84
CA ASP A 261 0.16 12.53 2.48
C ASP A 261 1.36 11.59 2.45
N TYR A 262 1.14 10.33 2.07
CA TYR A 262 2.07 9.25 2.35
C TYR A 262 1.80 8.01 1.50
N CYS A 263 2.55 6.93 1.74
CA CYS A 263 2.40 5.64 1.05
C CYS A 263 2.52 5.75 -0.49
N PRO A 264 3.66 6.27 -1.01
CA PRO A 264 3.86 6.40 -2.45
C PRO A 264 3.99 5.03 -3.12
N PHE A 265 3.45 4.89 -4.33
CA PHE A 265 3.64 3.72 -5.18
C PHE A 265 3.56 4.12 -6.66
N ILE A 266 4.43 3.58 -7.51
CA ILE A 266 4.34 3.75 -8.97
C ILE A 266 4.06 2.40 -9.65
N ASP A 267 2.94 2.32 -10.36
CA ASP A 267 2.71 1.30 -11.40
C ASP A 267 3.39 1.77 -12.69
N LEU A 268 4.65 1.39 -12.88
CA LEU A 268 5.46 1.80 -14.02
C LEU A 268 4.87 1.35 -15.37
N PRO A 269 4.44 0.07 -15.55
CA PRO A 269 3.79 -0.36 -16.79
C PRO A 269 2.62 0.52 -17.23
N ARG A 270 1.85 1.05 -16.28
CA ARG A 270 0.67 1.90 -16.55
C ARG A 270 0.90 3.38 -16.33
N LYS A 271 2.11 3.76 -15.90
CA LYS A 271 2.53 5.13 -15.63
C LYS A 271 1.61 5.87 -14.66
N ASN A 272 1.07 5.17 -13.66
CA ASN A 272 0.26 5.77 -12.62
C ASN A 272 1.08 5.87 -11.32
N PHE A 273 1.09 7.06 -10.75
CA PHE A 273 1.53 7.27 -9.37
C PHE A 273 0.32 7.22 -8.45
N TYR A 274 0.47 6.53 -7.33
CA TYR A 274 -0.51 6.39 -6.28
C TYR A 274 0.06 6.85 -4.96
N PHE A 275 -0.79 7.41 -4.12
CA PHE A 275 -0.46 7.70 -2.73
C PHE A 275 -1.73 7.76 -1.89
N THR A 276 -1.56 7.70 -0.58
CA THR A 276 -2.64 7.88 0.38
C THR A 276 -2.64 9.31 0.90
N SER A 277 -3.82 9.90 1.04
CA SER A 277 -3.99 11.23 1.61
C SER A 277 -5.15 11.27 2.59
N ASN A 278 -4.97 11.93 3.72
CA ASN A 278 -6.03 12.22 4.69
C ASN A 278 -6.76 13.54 4.40
N LYS A 279 -6.58 14.10 3.20
CA LYS A 279 -7.35 15.29 2.80
C LYS A 279 -8.84 14.97 2.72
N GLY A 280 -9.60 15.70 3.50
CA GLY A 280 -11.05 15.57 3.58
C GLY A 280 -11.80 16.58 2.71
N HIS A 281 -13.12 16.40 2.67
CA HIS A 281 -14.03 17.38 2.09
C HIS A 281 -14.02 18.68 2.91
N GLN A 282 -13.80 19.81 2.25
CA GLN A 282 -13.87 21.12 2.88
C GLN A 282 -15.33 21.53 3.14
N LEU A 283 -15.63 21.95 4.37
CA LEU A 283 -16.98 22.36 4.75
C LEU A 283 -17.37 23.69 4.08
N ASN A 284 -18.09 23.59 2.97
CA ASN A 284 -18.56 24.76 2.22
C ASN A 284 -19.91 25.30 2.71
N LYS A 285 -20.60 24.58 3.61
CA LYS A 285 -21.89 24.98 4.18
C LYS A 285 -21.96 24.56 5.65
N LYS A 286 -22.63 25.38 6.46
CA LYS A 286 -22.96 25.03 7.84
C LYS A 286 -23.86 23.80 7.89
N ILE A 287 -23.46 22.80 8.68
CA ILE A 287 -24.27 21.63 9.05
C ILE A 287 -25.31 22.09 10.07
N THR A 288 -26.59 21.82 9.84
CA THR A 288 -27.68 22.25 10.74
C THR A 288 -28.42 21.08 11.39
N THR A 289 -28.20 19.85 10.93
CA THR A 289 -28.84 18.65 11.50
C THR A 289 -27.85 17.54 11.83
N ILE A 290 -28.20 16.69 12.79
CA ILE A 290 -27.42 15.48 13.13
C ILE A 290 -27.42 14.48 11.95
N LEU A 291 -28.49 14.45 11.15
CA LEU A 291 -28.54 13.60 9.95
C LEU A 291 -27.47 14.02 8.94
N GLU A 292 -27.38 15.32 8.63
CA GLU A 292 -26.32 15.84 7.75
C GLU A 292 -24.93 15.51 8.29
N PHE A 293 -24.70 15.72 9.59
CA PHE A 293 -23.42 15.38 10.24
C PHE A 293 -23.07 13.90 10.06
N ASN A 294 -24.02 12.99 10.31
CA ASN A 294 -23.83 11.54 10.17
C ASN A 294 -23.59 11.09 8.72
N GLU A 295 -24.17 11.78 7.74
CA GLU A 295 -23.90 11.46 6.34
C GLU A 295 -22.51 11.93 5.92
N MET A 296 -22.00 13.04 6.47
CA MET A 296 -20.62 13.44 6.21
C MET A 296 -19.59 12.47 6.77
N THR A 297 -19.83 11.86 7.94
CA THR A 297 -18.89 10.89 8.51
C THR A 297 -18.81 9.59 7.69
N LYS A 298 -19.83 9.32 6.87
CA LYS A 298 -19.87 8.20 5.92
C LYS A 298 -19.45 8.58 4.50
N HIS A 299 -19.08 9.85 4.27
CA HIS A 299 -18.59 10.27 2.97
C HIS A 299 -17.18 9.73 2.73
N VAL A 300 -16.82 9.44 1.48
CA VAL A 300 -15.49 8.93 1.12
C VAL A 300 -14.36 9.85 1.59
N LEU A 301 -14.57 11.17 1.46
CA LEU A 301 -13.62 12.21 1.91
C LEU A 301 -13.94 12.71 3.34
N ASN A 302 -14.10 11.81 4.31
CA ASN A 302 -14.38 12.15 5.71
C ASN A 302 -13.11 12.47 6.53
N GLY A 303 -11.95 12.54 5.89
CA GLY A 303 -10.64 12.77 6.53
C GLY A 303 -9.93 11.49 6.98
N MET A 304 -10.52 10.31 6.69
CA MET A 304 -9.79 9.04 6.72
C MET A 304 -8.86 8.94 5.49
N GLY A 305 -7.93 7.99 5.54
CA GLY A 305 -7.04 7.72 4.42
C GLY A 305 -7.82 7.26 3.19
N ASN A 306 -7.57 7.91 2.05
CA ASN A 306 -8.01 7.45 0.74
C ASN A 306 -6.86 7.42 -0.24
N ILE A 307 -6.97 6.55 -1.25
CA ILE A 307 -5.93 6.37 -2.27
C ILE A 307 -6.25 7.30 -3.45
N TYR A 308 -5.27 8.10 -3.83
CA TYR A 308 -5.31 8.98 -4.99
C TYR A 308 -4.39 8.46 -6.09
N ARG A 309 -4.62 8.94 -7.32
CA ARG A 309 -3.70 8.70 -8.42
C ARG A 309 -3.57 9.88 -9.38
N ILE A 310 -2.44 9.90 -10.08
CA ILE A 310 -2.14 10.82 -11.19
C ILE A 310 -1.18 10.14 -12.17
N ASP A 311 -1.18 10.53 -13.44
CA ASP A 311 -0.12 10.12 -14.37
C ASP A 311 1.25 10.57 -13.83
N VAL A 312 2.21 9.65 -13.75
CA VAL A 312 3.57 9.93 -13.26
C VAL A 312 4.27 11.03 -14.07
N GLU A 313 3.94 11.16 -15.36
CA GLU A 313 4.48 12.20 -16.25
C GLU A 313 4.02 13.62 -15.85
N LYS A 314 3.02 13.75 -14.96
CA LYS A 314 2.54 15.05 -14.43
C LYS A 314 3.24 15.50 -13.16
N LEU A 315 4.11 14.67 -12.59
CA LEU A 315 4.79 14.97 -11.33
C LEU A 315 6.03 15.86 -11.48
N ASN A 316 6.49 16.11 -12.71
CA ASN A 316 7.70 16.91 -12.99
C ASN A 316 8.90 16.51 -12.12
N ILE A 317 9.11 15.20 -11.96
CA ILE A 317 10.28 14.65 -11.27
C ILE A 317 11.51 14.90 -12.17
N GLU A 318 12.50 15.61 -11.62
CA GLU A 318 13.75 15.98 -12.28
C GLU A 318 14.93 15.14 -11.82
#